data_AF-A0A955L734-F1
#
_entry.id   AF-A0A955L734-F1
#
_cell.length_a   1.000
_cell.length_b   1.000
_cell.length_c   1.000
_cell.angle_alpha   90.00
_cell.angle_beta   90.00
_cell.angle_gamma   90.00
#
_symmetry.space_group_name_H-M   'P 1'
#
loop_
_entity.id
_entity.type
_entity.pdbx_description
1 polymer ?
#
loop_
_entity_poly.entity_id
_entity_poly.type
_entity_poly.pdbx_seq_one_letter_code
_entity_poly.pdbx_strand_id
1 'polypeptide(L)'
;PALGFFLLIGRAGMDIIFYFFLFAILGTILEWVIGYSYHMIVGQRLWTYHRGDIRKYSSWLAVPIWGFIGLVFHLVTLMFN
;
A
#
# COMPACT_ATOMS: atom_id res chain seq x y z
N PRO A 1 14.12 1.74 -4.53
CA PRO A 1 13.11 1.67 -3.44
C PRO A 1 13.72 1.61 -2.03
N ALA A 2 14.54 0.60 -1.72
CA ALA A 2 15.13 0.42 -0.39
C ALA A 2 16.03 1.59 0.05
N LEU A 3 16.91 2.09 -0.83
CA LEU A 3 17.78 3.24 -0.53
C LEU A 3 16.97 4.50 -0.18
N GLY A 4 15.89 4.77 -0.93
CA GLY A 4 15.00 5.91 -0.67
C GLY A 4 14.28 5.80 0.68
N PHE A 5 13.89 4.59 1.08
CA PHE A 5 13.29 4.32 2.39
C PHE A 5 14.28 4.63 3.54
N PHE A 6 15.53 4.19 3.42
CA PHE A 6 16.55 4.48 4.45
C PHE A 6 16.92 5.97 4.52
N LEU A 7 17.00 6.66 3.38
CA LEU A 7 17.22 8.11 3.34
C LEU A 7 16.07 8.88 4.01
N LEU A 8 14.84 8.39 3.84
CA LEU A 8 13.67 8.98 4.48
C LEU A 8 13.71 8.81 6.00
N ILE A 9 14.02 7.63 6.52
CA ILE A 9 14.16 7.39 7.97
C ILE A 9 15.18 8.35 8.58
N GLY A 10 16.31 8.56 7.91
CA GLY A 10 17.34 9.50 8.38
C GLY A 10 16.88 10.96 8.45
N ARG A 11 15.80 11.34 7.73
CA ARG A 11 15.34 12.73 7.62
C ARG A 11 14.04 13.02 8.38
N ALA A 12 13.08 12.09 8.38
CA ALA A 12 11.78 12.28 9.02
C ALA A 12 11.56 11.40 10.27
N GLY A 13 12.58 10.65 10.70
CA GLY A 13 12.55 9.89 11.95
C GLY A 13 11.86 8.53 11.84
N MET A 14 11.65 7.91 13.00
CA MET A 14 11.12 6.53 13.10
C MET A 14 9.63 6.45 12.76
N ASP A 15 8.90 7.56 12.76
CA ASP A 15 7.47 7.63 12.46
C ASP A 15 7.16 7.14 11.04
N ILE A 16 8.11 7.28 10.11
CA ILE A 16 8.05 6.73 8.75
C ILE A 16 7.79 5.23 8.77
N ILE A 17 8.42 4.48 9.69
CA ILE A 17 8.24 3.04 9.78
C ILE A 17 6.80 2.71 10.17
N PHE A 18 6.25 3.46 11.14
CA PHE A 18 4.86 3.33 11.54
C PHE A 18 3.90 3.62 10.38
N TYR A 19 4.08 4.74 9.67
CA TYR A 19 3.23 5.09 8.54
C TYR A 19 3.34 4.09 7.38
N PHE A 20 4.53 3.57 7.10
CA PHE A 20 4.72 2.54 6.08
C PHE A 20 3.87 1.31 6.39
N PHE A 21 3.97 0.75 7.60
CA PHE A 21 3.22 -0.46 7.96
C PHE A 21 1.71 -0.19 8.07
N LEU A 22 1.33 0.97 8.60
CA LEU A 22 -0.08 1.37 8.71
C LEU A 22 -0.74 1.40 7.32
N PHE A 23 -0.13 2.09 6.35
CA PHE A 23 -0.68 2.18 5.00
C PHE A 23 -0.53 0.89 4.20
N ALA A 24 0.52 0.10 4.42
CA ALA A 24 0.66 -1.22 3.81
C ALA A 24 -0.54 -2.12 4.19
N ILE A 25 -0.92 -2.14 5.47
CA ILE A 25 -2.06 -2.91 5.95
C ILE A 25 -3.38 -2.34 5.44
N LEU A 26 -3.62 -1.04 5.65
CA LEU A 26 -4.87 -0.38 5.26
C LEU A 26 -5.11 -0.44 3.74
N GLY A 27 -4.08 -0.18 2.94
CA GLY A 27 -4.15 -0.24 1.48
C GLY A 27 -4.43 -1.65 0.98
N THR A 28 -3.81 -2.68 1.58
CA THR A 28 -4.07 -4.08 1.22
C THR A 28 -5.50 -4.50 1.57
N ILE A 29 -6.02 -4.09 2.73
CA ILE A 29 -7.41 -4.35 3.12
C ILE A 29 -8.37 -3.65 2.16
N LEU A 30 -8.13 -2.37 1.87
CA LEU A 30 -8.96 -1.57 0.98
C LEU A 30 -8.98 -2.16 -0.42
N GLU A 31 -7.82 -2.48 -0.97
CA GLU A 31 -7.68 -3.16 -2.25
C GLU A 31 -8.50 -4.45 -2.23
N TRP A 32 -8.30 -5.34 -1.26
CA TRP A 32 -9.03 -6.60 -1.16
C TRP A 32 -10.56 -6.40 -1.13
N VAL A 33 -11.05 -5.46 -0.33
CA VAL A 33 -12.49 -5.15 -0.21
C VAL A 33 -13.05 -4.61 -1.52
N ILE A 34 -12.33 -3.72 -2.20
CA ILE A 34 -12.73 -3.17 -3.50
C ILE A 34 -12.75 -4.28 -4.55
N GLY A 35 -11.72 -5.10 -4.63
CA GLY A 35 -11.63 -6.20 -5.58
C GLY A 35 -12.72 -7.24 -5.38
N TYR A 36 -13.01 -7.58 -4.13
CA TYR A 36 -14.09 -8.49 -3.77
C TYR A 36 -15.45 -7.90 -4.14
N SER A 37 -15.73 -6.66 -3.72
CA SER A 37 -16.99 -5.98 -4.02
C SER A 37 -17.24 -5.85 -5.52
N TYR A 38 -16.20 -5.48 -6.28
CA TYR A 38 -16.28 -5.38 -7.74
C TYR A 38 -16.62 -6.73 -8.37
N HIS A 39 -15.96 -7.81 -7.93
CA HIS A 39 -16.24 -9.15 -8.42
C HIS A 39 -17.67 -9.62 -8.12
N MET A 40 -18.22 -9.26 -6.95
CA MET A 40 -19.60 -9.58 -6.59
C MET A 40 -20.64 -8.81 -7.40
N ILE A 41 -20.35 -7.56 -7.78
CA ILE A 41 -21.29 -6.70 -8.51
C ILE A 41 -21.22 -6.94 -10.03
N VAL A 42 -20.01 -7.01 -10.57
CA VAL A 42 -19.77 -7.03 -12.03
C VAL A 42 -19.58 -8.47 -12.55
N GLY A 43 -19.24 -9.42 -11.69
CA GLY A 43 -18.93 -10.80 -12.09
C GLY A 43 -17.57 -10.98 -12.76
N GLN A 44 -16.76 -9.92 -12.85
CA GLN A 44 -15.41 -9.93 -13.40
C GLN A 44 -14.39 -9.48 -12.35
N ARG A 45 -13.13 -9.87 -12.49
CA ARG A 45 -12.08 -9.42 -11.56
C ARG A 45 -11.56 -8.05 -11.97
N LEU A 46 -11.43 -7.14 -11.00
CA LEU A 46 -10.92 -5.79 -11.23
C LEU A 46 -9.43 -5.80 -11.60
N TRP A 47 -8.66 -6.71 -11.02
CA TRP A 47 -7.25 -6.93 -11.33
C TRP A 47 -6.94 -8.43 -11.34
N THR A 48 -5.90 -8.80 -12.08
CA THR A 48 -5.44 -10.18 -12.22
C THR A 48 -3.97 -10.29 -11.84
N TYR A 49 -3.73 -10.83 -10.65
CA TYR A 49 -2.38 -11.09 -10.16
C TYR A 49 -1.90 -12.47 -10.61
N HIS A 50 -0.71 -12.50 -11.24
CA HIS A 50 -0.14 -13.72 -11.79
C HIS A 50 0.77 -14.44 -10.79
N ARG A 51 1.27 -13.72 -9.77
CA ARG A 51 2.17 -14.23 -8.72
C ARG A 51 1.84 -13.58 -7.39
N GLY A 52 1.94 -14.35 -6.31
CA GLY A 52 1.73 -13.87 -4.95
C GLY A 52 0.35 -13.28 -4.72
N ASP A 53 -0.70 -13.89 -5.28
CA ASP A 53 -2.07 -13.42 -5.10
C ASP A 53 -2.57 -13.71 -3.67
N ILE A 54 -3.35 -12.79 -3.13
CA ILE A 54 -4.06 -12.92 -1.86
C ILE A 54 -5.53 -13.17 -2.19
N ARG A 55 -5.91 -14.44 -2.22
CA ARG A 55 -7.27 -14.89 -2.56
C ARG A 55 -7.82 -14.26 -3.85
N LYS A 56 -6.97 -14.00 -4.85
CA LYS A 56 -7.33 -13.38 -6.15
C LYS A 56 -7.83 -11.93 -6.09
N TYR A 57 -7.88 -11.28 -4.93
CA TYR A 57 -8.38 -9.91 -4.76
C TYR A 57 -7.33 -8.91 -4.25
N SER A 58 -6.12 -9.34 -3.92
CA SER A 58 -4.96 -8.45 -3.73
C SER A 58 -3.69 -9.25 -4.02
N SER A 59 -2.50 -8.69 -3.79
CA SER A 59 -1.22 -9.38 -3.94
C SER A 59 -0.24 -9.02 -2.83
N TRP A 60 0.57 -9.98 -2.40
CA TRP A 60 1.71 -9.74 -1.51
C TRP A 60 2.71 -8.74 -2.10
N LEU A 61 2.78 -8.64 -3.43
CA LEU A 61 3.62 -7.66 -4.12
C LEU A 61 3.04 -6.24 -4.05
N ALA A 62 1.73 -6.10 -3.85
CA ALA A 62 1.06 -4.82 -3.69
C ALA A 62 1.21 -4.25 -2.27
N VAL A 63 1.38 -5.10 -1.26
CA VAL A 63 1.58 -4.69 0.15
C VAL A 63 2.69 -3.63 0.33
N PRO A 64 3.94 -3.85 -0.15
CA PRO A 64 4.98 -2.83 -0.02
C PRO A 64 4.68 -1.57 -0.84
N ILE A 65 3.94 -1.69 -1.96
CA ILE A 65 3.54 -0.55 -2.79
C ILE A 65 2.60 0.37 -1.99
N TRP A 66 1.61 -0.20 -1.31
CA TRP A 66 0.72 0.55 -0.41
C TRP A 66 1.47 1.25 0.73
N GLY A 67 2.47 0.57 1.31
CA GLY A 67 3.34 1.18 2.31
C GLY A 67 4.11 2.39 1.76
N PHE A 68 4.68 2.29 0.55
CA PHE A 68 5.35 3.43 -0.10
C PHE A 68 4.40 4.58 -0.43
N ILE A 69 3.16 4.29 -0.85
CA ILE A 69 2.13 5.31 -1.07
C ILE A 69 1.87 6.08 0.24
N GLY A 70 1.75 5.38 1.37
CA GLY A 70 1.60 6.01 2.68
C GLY A 70 2.74 6.97 3.06
N LEU A 71 3.98 6.60 2.72
CA LEU A 71 5.12 7.48 2.94
C LEU A 71 5.07 8.74 2.07
N VAL A 72 4.66 8.60 0.81
CA VAL A 72 4.47 9.76 -0.07
C VAL A 72 3.41 10.68 0.53
N PHE A 73 2.28 10.16 1.00
CA PHE A 73 1.27 10.94 1.70
C PHE A 73 1.82 11.66 2.94
N HIS A 74 2.55 10.96 3.80
CA HIS A 74 3.15 11.57 4.98
C HIS A 74 4.13 12.70 4.63
N LEU A 75 4.99 12.49 3.63
CA LEU A 75 5.90 13.53 3.16
C LEU A 75 5.16 14.75 2.62
N VAL A 76 4.09 14.52 1.85
CA VAL A 76 3.22 15.60 1.36
C VAL A 76 2.62 16.36 2.55
N THR A 77 2.16 15.69 3.61
CA THR A 77 1.65 16.39 4.80
C THR A 77 2.69 17.23 5.52
N LEU A 78 3.96 16.80 5.53
CA LEU A 78 5.07 17.58 6.09
C LEU A 78 5.45 18.80 5.24
N MET A 79 5.16 18.79 3.93
CA MET A 79 5.41 19.93 3.06
C MET A 79 4.39 21.06 3.23
N PHE A 80 3.19 20.74 3.73
CA PHE A 80 2.08 21.68 3.88
C PHE A 80 1.85 22.17 5.32
N ASN A 81 2.59 21.64 6.28
CA ASN A 81 2.62 22.09 7.68
C ASN A 81 3.91 22.89 7.94
#